data_AF-A0AAV2IHN3-F1
#
_entry.id   AF-A0AAV2IHN3-F1
#
_cell.length_a   1.000
_cell.length_b   1.000
_cell.length_c   1.000
_cell.angle_alpha   90.00
_cell.angle_beta   90.00
_cell.angle_gamma   90.00
#
_symmetry.space_group_name_H-M   'P 1'
#
loop_
_entity.id
_entity.type
_entity.pdbx_description
1 polymer ?
#
loop_
_entity_poly.entity_id
_entity_poly.type
_entity_poly.pdbx_seq_one_letter_code
_entity_poly.pdbx_strand_id
1 'polypeptide(L)'
;PLRHVCFVAYKMANRQGISVSSSRFAVLKIEDDEDEKKAPSKTASKPNSSVTGAKKKNKKKKDNKESEQLKNLAFGKSGGKQQQQRNGVGDGGDERKAWDQWKEHDHELVEEQFKDDLEVALLQSRLEAERKQQEEKKLKERIEAGLELPTTREGRKKKKQKDKPHAMSLEQFKQLPPEKPVASDSEDEVNGKISETPPIQTRVPATQQDPKFFNSVEDDAEQILRQEKMQEHYRKQYASDSVIVAKLKNDLEKKDQQLLEKQKQIESMEAELKQVKKRNKQLCVILAQGEMKDKAQVLIQVDELTVVKDELTEQVTSLTGELEKEKSKNHALKAEVDKLKVS
;
A
#
# COMPACT_ATOMS: atom_id res chain seq x y z
N PRO A 1 20.66 -35.24 32.56
CA PRO A 1 22.06 -34.80 32.29
C PRO A 1 22.16 -33.46 31.51
N LEU A 2 21.43 -33.29 30.40
CA LEU A 2 21.49 -32.08 29.56
C LEU A 2 20.82 -30.82 30.15
N ARG A 3 19.90 -30.96 31.11
CA ARG A 3 19.29 -29.81 31.81
C ARG A 3 20.21 -29.13 32.84
N HIS A 4 21.22 -29.84 33.34
CA HIS A 4 22.16 -29.29 34.31
C HIS A 4 23.27 -28.45 33.64
N VAL A 5 23.61 -28.76 32.38
CA VAL A 5 24.68 -28.04 31.65
C VAL A 5 24.23 -26.63 31.23
N CYS A 6 22.96 -26.45 30.81
CA CYS A 6 22.43 -25.13 30.51
C CYS A 6 22.29 -24.23 31.76
N PHE A 7 22.02 -24.80 32.93
CA PHE A 7 21.86 -24.03 34.16
C PHE A 7 23.20 -23.50 34.70
N VAL A 8 24.29 -24.24 34.48
CA VAL A 8 25.65 -23.83 34.88
C VAL A 8 26.19 -22.72 33.97
N ALA A 9 25.91 -22.78 32.66
CA ALA A 9 26.31 -21.73 31.73
C ALA A 9 25.61 -20.38 32.02
N TYR A 10 24.32 -20.41 32.39
CA TYR A 10 23.59 -19.19 32.75
C TYR A 10 24.09 -18.55 34.06
N LYS A 11 24.56 -19.37 35.02
CA LYS A 11 25.09 -18.87 36.30
C LYS A 11 26.51 -18.29 36.19
N MET A 12 27.30 -18.68 35.19
CA MET A 12 28.65 -18.12 34.97
C MET A 12 28.64 -16.77 34.24
N ALA A 13 27.63 -16.49 33.41
CA ALA A 13 27.52 -15.22 32.68
C ALA A 13 27.18 -14.01 33.58
N ASN A 14 26.68 -14.24 34.79
CA ASN A 14 26.25 -13.16 35.69
C ASN A 14 27.34 -12.69 36.69
N ARG A 15 28.59 -13.17 36.52
CA ARG A 15 29.73 -12.84 37.40
C ARG A 15 30.74 -11.87 36.76
N GLN A 16 30.48 -11.41 35.54
CA GLN A 16 31.25 -10.35 34.88
C GLN A 16 30.24 -9.30 34.44
N GLY A 17 30.35 -8.08 34.98
CA GLY A 17 29.39 -6.97 34.82
C GLY A 17 29.29 -6.43 33.39
N ILE A 18 28.73 -7.21 32.48
CA ILE A 18 28.39 -6.82 31.12
C ILE A 18 26.97 -6.24 31.15
N SER A 19 26.84 -4.93 31.04
CA SER A 19 25.53 -4.30 30.87
C SER A 19 24.97 -4.66 29.50
N VAL A 20 23.96 -5.52 29.45
CA VAL A 20 23.22 -5.82 28.22
C VAL A 20 22.36 -4.61 27.88
N SER A 21 22.79 -3.81 26.89
CA SER A 21 22.00 -2.71 26.36
C SER A 21 20.84 -3.30 25.55
N SER A 22 19.60 -3.08 26.00
CA SER A 22 18.39 -3.49 25.30
C SER A 22 18.36 -2.88 23.89
N SER A 23 18.33 -3.73 22.86
CA SER A 23 18.20 -3.32 21.46
C SER A 23 16.95 -2.45 21.24
N ARG A 24 17.06 -1.39 20.43
CA ARG A 24 15.90 -0.52 20.09
C ARG A 24 14.81 -1.24 19.29
N PHE A 25 15.12 -2.42 18.75
CA PHE A 25 14.18 -3.27 18.03
C PHE A 25 13.43 -4.24 18.96
N ALA A 26 13.79 -4.33 20.26
CA ALA A 26 13.10 -5.20 21.21
C ALA A 26 11.65 -4.77 21.52
N VAL A 27 11.23 -3.59 21.06
CA VAL A 27 9.86 -3.05 21.23
C VAL A 27 8.99 -3.29 19.99
N LEU A 28 9.56 -3.79 18.88
CA LEU A 28 8.78 -4.21 17.72
C LEU A 28 8.24 -5.62 17.98
N LYS A 29 6.92 -5.71 18.14
CA LYS A 29 6.21 -6.99 18.15
C LYS A 29 6.37 -7.64 16.77
N ILE A 30 6.90 -8.85 16.73
CA ILE A 30 6.90 -9.68 15.52
C ILE A 30 5.47 -10.24 15.43
N GLU A 31 4.66 -9.69 14.54
CA GLU A 31 3.24 -10.05 14.34
C GLU A 31 3.06 -11.36 13.54
N ASP A 32 3.93 -12.37 13.72
CA ASP A 32 3.84 -13.65 12.99
C ASP A 32 3.80 -14.89 13.91
N ASP A 33 3.67 -14.70 15.22
CA ASP A 33 3.44 -15.78 16.21
C ASP A 33 2.02 -15.64 16.81
N GLU A 34 0.99 -15.98 16.04
CA GLU A 34 -0.34 -16.27 16.57
C GLU A 34 -0.39 -17.76 16.98
N ASP A 35 -0.05 -18.03 18.23
CA ASP A 35 -0.45 -19.28 18.91
C ASP A 35 -0.88 -18.98 20.36
N GLU A 36 -2.00 -19.58 20.73
CA GLU A 36 -2.82 -19.34 21.91
C GLU A 36 -2.07 -19.25 23.25
N LYS A 37 -2.36 -18.20 24.04
CA LYS A 37 -2.86 -18.27 25.45
C LYS A 37 -2.94 -16.90 26.13
N LYS A 38 -4.15 -16.56 26.60
CA LYS A 38 -4.46 -15.39 27.45
C LYS A 38 -3.93 -15.56 28.89
N ALA A 39 -3.31 -14.51 29.44
CA ALA A 39 -3.60 -13.96 30.79
C ALA A 39 -2.74 -12.69 31.11
N PRO A 40 -3.17 -11.79 32.04
CA PRO A 40 -2.89 -10.35 31.97
C PRO A 40 -2.09 -9.76 33.16
N SER A 41 -1.41 -8.61 32.96
CA SER A 41 -1.22 -7.52 33.96
C SER A 41 -0.35 -6.40 33.33
N LYS A 42 -0.87 -5.19 33.09
CA LYS A 42 -0.92 -4.01 34.00
C LYS A 42 0.38 -3.77 34.79
N THR A 43 1.13 -2.73 34.44
CA THR A 43 1.16 -1.46 35.21
C THR A 43 1.95 -0.37 34.49
N ALA A 44 1.34 0.81 34.46
CA ALA A 44 1.88 2.08 34.02
C ALA A 44 2.80 2.71 35.07
N SER A 45 3.81 3.47 34.64
CA SER A 45 4.24 4.73 35.27
C SER A 45 5.39 5.39 34.50
N LYS A 46 5.06 6.45 33.75
CA LYS A 46 5.89 7.66 33.59
C LYS A 46 5.66 8.54 34.84
N PRO A 47 6.57 9.44 35.28
CA PRO A 47 6.77 10.72 34.58
C PRO A 47 8.13 11.46 34.72
N ASN A 48 8.34 12.40 33.77
CA ASN A 48 8.94 13.74 33.84
C ASN A 48 10.35 13.97 34.46
N SER A 49 11.15 14.99 34.13
CA SER A 49 11.09 16.11 33.17
C SER A 49 12.45 16.84 33.18
N SER A 50 12.84 17.38 32.03
CA SER A 50 13.61 18.64 31.80
C SER A 50 14.70 19.09 32.77
N VAL A 51 15.94 19.28 32.27
CA VAL A 51 16.74 20.51 32.47
C VAL A 51 17.62 20.79 31.24
N THR A 52 17.67 22.07 30.91
CA THR A 52 18.33 22.80 29.83
C THR A 52 19.87 22.91 29.93
N GLY A 53 20.53 22.79 28.77
CA GLY A 53 21.64 23.61 28.24
C GLY A 53 22.89 23.97 29.09
N ALA A 54 24.08 23.54 28.64
CA ALA A 54 25.29 24.37 28.58
C ALA A 54 26.38 23.75 27.68
N LYS A 55 26.97 24.59 26.82
CA LYS A 55 28.13 24.33 25.94
C LYS A 55 29.40 23.98 26.76
N LYS A 56 30.17 22.97 26.32
CA LYS A 56 31.64 23.02 26.39
C LYS A 56 32.31 22.11 25.34
N LYS A 57 33.11 22.73 24.48
CA LYS A 57 34.12 22.11 23.59
C LYS A 57 35.13 21.33 24.43
N ASN A 58 35.46 20.08 24.07
CA ASN A 58 36.73 19.71 23.40
C ASN A 58 36.89 18.19 23.20
N LYS A 59 37.42 17.81 22.02
CA LYS A 59 38.41 16.73 21.79
C LYS A 59 37.99 15.25 22.03
N LYS A 60 37.65 14.55 20.94
CA LYS A 60 38.07 13.15 20.69
C LYS A 60 37.97 12.79 19.20
N LYS A 61 39.09 12.94 18.47
CA LYS A 61 39.32 12.28 17.18
C LYS A 61 39.81 10.86 17.45
N LYS A 62 38.91 9.88 17.62
CA LYS A 62 39.29 8.45 17.56
C LYS A 62 38.17 7.49 17.13
N ASP A 63 36.92 7.93 16.98
CA ASP A 63 35.80 6.99 16.70
C ASP A 63 35.41 6.88 15.22
N ASN A 64 36.00 7.68 14.32
CA ASN A 64 35.60 7.69 12.91
C ASN A 64 36.10 6.46 12.12
N LYS A 65 37.06 5.69 12.67
CA LYS A 65 37.59 4.49 12.00
C LYS A 65 36.73 3.26 12.23
N GLU A 66 36.10 3.14 13.40
CA GLU A 66 35.18 2.03 13.71
C GLU A 66 33.85 2.18 12.98
N SER A 67 33.33 3.41 12.83
CA SER A 67 32.08 3.63 12.07
C SER A 67 32.23 3.33 10.58
N GLU A 68 33.41 3.59 9.99
CA GLU A 68 33.69 3.19 8.61
C GLU A 68 33.92 1.68 8.49
N GLN A 69 34.56 1.04 9.48
CA GLN A 69 34.73 -0.41 9.48
C GLN A 69 33.39 -1.15 9.61
N LEU A 70 32.48 -0.67 10.46
CA LEU A 70 31.14 -1.22 10.61
C LEU A 70 30.26 -0.96 9.37
N LYS A 71 30.40 0.21 8.71
CA LYS A 71 29.75 0.47 7.42
C LYS A 71 30.26 -0.45 6.31
N ASN A 72 31.56 -0.72 6.27
CA ASN A 72 32.15 -1.63 5.28
C ASN A 72 31.82 -3.11 5.54
N LEU A 73 31.53 -3.48 6.79
CA LEU A 73 31.07 -4.82 7.16
C LEU A 73 29.57 -5.02 6.88
N ALA A 74 28.76 -3.98 7.04
CA ALA A 74 27.31 -4.02 6.78
C ALA A 74 26.96 -3.96 5.28
N PHE A 75 27.82 -3.35 4.44
CA PHE A 75 27.61 -3.20 3.00
C PHE A 75 28.70 -3.87 2.14
N GLY A 76 29.29 -4.96 2.64
CA GLY A 76 30.01 -5.96 1.84
C GLY A 76 31.01 -5.43 0.82
N LYS A 77 32.21 -5.02 1.26
CA LYS A 77 33.38 -4.97 0.36
C LYS A 77 34.25 -6.20 0.59
N SER A 78 33.89 -7.31 -0.04
CA SER A 78 34.72 -8.52 -0.12
C SER A 78 35.97 -8.24 -0.94
N GLY A 79 37.13 -8.18 -0.28
CA GLY A 79 38.43 -8.12 -0.94
C GLY A 79 39.07 -9.50 -1.03
N GLY A 80 39.30 -9.98 -2.25
CA GLY A 80 40.36 -10.93 -2.59
C GLY A 80 41.38 -10.22 -3.49
N LYS A 81 42.64 -10.13 -3.06
CA LYS A 81 43.75 -9.55 -3.85
C LYS A 81 44.30 -10.60 -4.82
N GLN A 82 44.26 -10.31 -6.12
CA GLN A 82 45.38 -10.57 -7.03
C GLN A 82 45.59 -9.35 -7.93
N GLN A 83 46.86 -9.06 -8.17
CA GLN A 83 47.38 -7.84 -8.76
C GLN A 83 47.58 -8.04 -10.27
N GLN A 84 47.47 -6.93 -11.01
CA GLN A 84 47.70 -6.75 -12.46
C GLN A 84 46.53 -7.12 -13.40
N GLN A 85 45.69 -6.14 -13.71
CA GLN A 85 45.78 -5.37 -14.96
C GLN A 85 44.78 -4.21 -14.92
N ARG A 86 45.19 -3.07 -15.49
CA ARG A 86 44.35 -1.88 -15.67
C ARG A 86 43.29 -2.19 -16.73
N ASN A 87 42.01 -2.06 -16.37
CA ASN A 87 40.89 -1.52 -17.13
C ASN A 87 39.59 -2.07 -16.54
N GLY A 88 38.72 -1.19 -16.05
CA GLY A 88 37.42 -1.58 -15.50
C GLY A 88 36.95 -0.58 -14.45
N VAL A 89 36.30 0.48 -14.92
CA VAL A 89 35.50 1.40 -14.10
C VAL A 89 34.39 0.57 -13.45
N GLY A 90 34.49 0.40 -12.12
CA GLY A 90 33.53 -0.34 -11.31
C GLY A 90 32.25 0.45 -11.15
N ASP A 91 31.19 -0.15 -11.66
CA ASP A 91 29.81 0.30 -11.77
C ASP A 91 29.14 0.51 -10.40
N GLY A 92 29.15 1.75 -9.92
CA GLY A 92 28.14 2.31 -9.01
C GLY A 92 27.35 3.43 -9.68
N GLY A 93 27.43 3.50 -11.01
CA GLY A 93 26.76 4.49 -11.84
C GLY A 93 25.33 4.08 -12.13
N ASP A 94 25.07 2.78 -12.30
CA ASP A 94 23.74 2.30 -12.68
C ASP A 94 22.71 2.44 -11.55
N GLU A 95 23.06 2.12 -10.30
CA GLU A 95 22.14 2.31 -9.16
C GLU A 95 21.82 3.79 -8.92
N ARG A 96 22.78 4.68 -9.13
CA ARG A 96 22.58 6.12 -8.94
C ARG A 96 21.74 6.72 -10.07
N LYS A 97 21.96 6.27 -11.31
CA LYS A 97 21.10 6.63 -12.45
C LYS A 97 19.69 6.09 -12.29
N ALA A 98 19.51 4.86 -11.81
CA ALA A 98 18.20 4.29 -11.52
C ALA A 98 17.47 5.08 -10.43
N TRP A 99 18.19 5.51 -9.39
CA TRP A 99 17.61 6.36 -8.35
C TRP A 99 17.25 7.77 -8.83
N ASP A 100 18.09 8.35 -9.69
CA ASP A 100 17.81 9.65 -10.31
C ASP A 100 16.59 9.56 -11.26
N GLN A 101 16.47 8.49 -12.05
CA GLN A 101 15.29 8.22 -12.89
C GLN A 101 14.01 8.04 -12.07
N TRP A 102 14.08 7.31 -10.95
CA TRP A 102 12.92 7.12 -10.09
C TRP A 102 12.45 8.43 -9.47
N LYS A 103 13.38 9.29 -9.06
CA LYS A 103 13.06 10.63 -8.57
C LYS A 103 12.44 11.52 -9.66
N GLU A 104 12.96 11.45 -10.88
CA GLU A 104 12.43 12.21 -12.01
C GLU A 104 11.01 11.76 -12.36
N HIS A 105 10.76 10.45 -12.42
CA HIS A 105 9.42 9.89 -12.64
C HIS A 105 8.46 10.23 -11.50
N ASP A 106 8.89 10.17 -10.24
CA ASP A 106 8.08 10.57 -9.08
C ASP A 106 7.74 12.06 -9.13
N HIS A 107 8.71 12.90 -9.48
CA HIS A 107 8.50 14.33 -9.67
C HIS A 107 7.52 14.65 -10.81
N GLU A 108 7.66 13.98 -11.96
CA GLU A 108 6.74 14.13 -13.09
C GLU A 108 5.32 13.70 -12.74
N LEU A 109 5.16 12.55 -12.06
CA LEU A 109 3.86 12.06 -11.58
C LEU A 109 3.18 13.08 -10.65
N VAL A 110 3.96 13.65 -9.71
CA VAL A 110 3.47 14.65 -8.76
C VAL A 110 3.12 15.96 -9.48
N GLU A 111 3.93 16.40 -10.44
CA GLU A 111 3.62 17.58 -11.25
C GLU A 111 2.37 17.41 -12.11
N GLU A 112 2.18 16.24 -12.73
CA GLU A 112 0.98 15.94 -13.52
C GLU A 112 -0.27 15.99 -12.63
N GLN A 113 -0.22 15.38 -11.45
CA GLN A 113 -1.30 15.46 -10.47
C GLN A 113 -1.60 16.91 -10.05
N PHE A 114 -0.57 17.73 -9.82
CA PHE A 114 -0.77 19.15 -9.51
C PHE A 114 -1.37 19.96 -10.67
N LYS A 115 -1.00 19.64 -11.92
CA LYS A 115 -1.58 20.27 -13.12
C LYS A 115 -3.06 19.90 -13.27
N ASP A 116 -3.39 18.62 -13.08
CA ASP A 116 -4.77 18.13 -13.12
C ASP A 116 -5.63 18.78 -12.02
N ASP A 117 -5.14 18.80 -10.78
CA ASP A 117 -5.84 19.43 -9.65
C ASP A 117 -6.06 20.94 -9.90
N LEU A 118 -5.08 21.61 -10.52
CA LEU A 118 -5.18 23.02 -10.89
C LEU A 118 -6.24 23.24 -12.00
N GLU A 119 -6.27 22.39 -13.01
CA GLU A 119 -7.27 22.46 -14.09
C GLU A 119 -8.68 22.26 -13.53
N VAL A 120 -8.87 21.27 -12.65
CA VAL A 120 -10.14 21.02 -11.96
C VAL A 120 -10.55 22.23 -11.13
N ALA A 121 -9.64 22.81 -10.35
CA ALA A 121 -9.92 23.98 -9.52
C ALA A 121 -10.33 25.21 -10.36
N LEU A 122 -9.67 25.44 -11.50
CA LEU A 122 -10.02 26.54 -12.41
C LEU A 122 -11.40 26.34 -13.05
N LEU A 123 -11.71 25.10 -13.48
CA LEU A 123 -13.03 24.78 -14.03
C LEU A 123 -14.13 24.96 -12.98
N GLN A 124 -13.89 24.50 -11.75
CA GLN A 124 -14.81 24.69 -10.62
C GLN A 124 -15.02 26.18 -10.32
N SER A 125 -13.95 26.99 -10.25
CA SER A 125 -14.07 28.43 -10.01
C SER A 125 -14.88 29.13 -11.11
N ARG A 126 -14.72 28.71 -12.37
CA ARG A 126 -15.52 29.23 -13.49
C ARG A 126 -17.00 28.86 -13.37
N LEU A 127 -17.31 27.59 -13.05
CA LEU A 127 -18.68 27.13 -12.84
C LEU A 127 -19.35 27.83 -11.65
N GLU A 128 -18.61 28.03 -10.56
CA GLU A 128 -19.09 28.77 -9.39
C GLU A 128 -19.34 30.24 -9.71
N ALA A 129 -18.46 30.88 -10.47
CA ALA A 129 -18.65 32.26 -10.93
C ALA A 129 -19.89 32.39 -11.81
N GLU A 130 -20.13 31.44 -12.71
CA GLU A 130 -21.34 31.41 -13.54
C GLU A 130 -22.60 31.17 -12.71
N ARG A 131 -22.59 30.19 -11.80
CA ARG A 131 -23.70 29.95 -10.86
C ARG A 131 -24.01 31.18 -10.04
N LYS A 132 -22.99 31.84 -9.49
CA LYS A 132 -23.15 33.07 -8.71
C LYS A 132 -23.74 34.20 -9.56
N GLN A 133 -23.30 34.37 -10.80
CA GLN A 133 -23.90 35.34 -11.72
C GLN A 133 -25.37 35.01 -12.02
N GLN A 134 -25.72 33.73 -12.22
CA GLN A 134 -27.10 33.32 -12.41
C GLN A 134 -27.95 33.56 -11.16
N GLU A 135 -27.42 33.27 -9.97
CA GLU A 135 -28.09 33.55 -8.69
C GLU A 135 -28.29 35.05 -8.48
N GLU A 136 -27.30 35.89 -8.82
CA GLU A 136 -27.41 37.35 -8.78
C GLU A 136 -28.42 37.88 -9.81
N LYS A 137 -28.47 37.32 -11.02
CA LYS A 137 -29.49 37.67 -12.03
C LYS A 137 -30.90 37.29 -11.55
N LYS A 138 -31.09 36.06 -11.06
CA LYS A 138 -32.36 35.60 -10.47
C LYS A 138 -32.78 36.44 -9.27
N LEU A 139 -31.82 36.87 -8.44
CA LEU A 139 -32.09 37.74 -7.31
C LEU A 139 -32.54 39.13 -7.77
N LYS A 140 -31.87 39.71 -8.77
CA LYS A 140 -32.29 40.99 -9.38
C LYS A 140 -33.68 40.89 -10.00
N GLU A 141 -33.97 39.84 -10.76
CA GLU A 141 -35.31 39.57 -11.32
C GLU A 141 -36.37 39.41 -10.22
N ARG A 142 -36.07 38.71 -9.11
CA ARG A 142 -37.00 38.59 -7.97
C ARG A 142 -37.23 39.92 -7.23
N ILE A 143 -36.22 40.79 -7.17
CA ILE A 143 -36.36 42.16 -6.62
C ILE A 143 -37.20 43.03 -7.56
N GLU A 144 -36.95 42.96 -8.86
CA GLU A 144 -37.68 43.71 -9.90
C GLU A 144 -39.15 43.26 -10.02
N ALA A 145 -39.41 41.95 -9.87
CA ALA A 145 -40.75 41.38 -9.80
C ALA A 145 -41.46 41.64 -8.44
N GLY A 146 -40.83 42.36 -7.51
CA GLY A 146 -41.41 42.75 -6.21
C GLY A 146 -41.57 41.61 -5.20
N LEU A 147 -40.96 40.44 -5.44
CA LEU A 147 -41.01 39.28 -4.52
C LEU A 147 -40.01 39.40 -3.36
N GLU A 148 -38.94 40.19 -3.48
CA GLU A 148 -37.96 40.46 -2.39
C GLU A 148 -37.54 41.93 -2.28
N LEU A 149 -37.28 42.40 -1.06
CA LEU A 149 -36.80 43.76 -0.80
C LEU A 149 -35.28 43.90 -1.03
N PRO A 150 -34.79 45.05 -1.53
CA PRO A 150 -33.36 45.31 -1.72
C PRO A 150 -32.60 45.17 -0.41
N THR A 151 -31.53 44.37 -0.40
CA THR A 151 -30.67 44.16 0.76
C THR A 151 -29.65 45.29 0.90
N THR A 152 -30.11 46.53 0.99
CA THR A 152 -29.28 47.63 1.51
C THR A 152 -29.27 47.58 3.04
N ARG A 153 -28.16 48.03 3.62
CA ARG A 153 -27.62 47.66 4.95
C ARG A 153 -28.40 48.19 6.17
N GLU A 154 -29.68 48.55 6.07
CA GLU A 154 -30.49 49.11 7.17
C GLU A 154 -31.67 48.23 7.65
N GLY A 155 -31.80 47.00 7.17
CA GLY A 155 -32.99 46.16 7.48
C GLY A 155 -32.88 45.15 8.63
N ARG A 156 -31.78 45.11 9.40
CA ARG A 156 -31.45 43.91 10.21
C ARG A 156 -32.22 43.69 11.52
N LYS A 157 -33.32 44.41 11.80
CA LYS A 157 -34.06 44.29 13.08
C LYS A 157 -35.45 43.65 13.04
N LYS A 158 -35.97 43.19 11.89
CA LYS A 158 -37.30 42.52 11.86
C LYS A 158 -37.33 41.29 10.94
N LYS A 159 -36.58 40.24 11.27
CA LYS A 159 -36.71 38.93 10.59
C LYS A 159 -36.50 37.77 11.56
N LYS A 160 -37.32 37.71 12.60
CA LYS A 160 -37.56 36.51 13.42
C LYS A 160 -39.06 36.45 13.69
N GLN A 161 -39.84 36.02 12.69
CA GLN A 161 -41.22 35.51 12.78
C GLN A 161 -41.90 35.57 11.39
N LYS A 162 -41.36 34.88 10.37
CA LYS A 162 -42.16 34.60 9.16
C LYS A 162 -41.60 33.45 8.32
N ASP A 163 -41.19 32.36 8.97
CA ASP A 163 -40.91 31.11 8.26
C ASP A 163 -41.60 29.96 9.01
N LYS A 164 -42.88 29.77 8.69
CA LYS A 164 -43.61 28.51 8.86
C LYS A 164 -44.37 28.28 7.56
N PRO A 165 -44.35 27.07 6.98
CA PRO A 165 -45.09 26.76 5.76
C PRO A 165 -46.58 26.96 6.03
N HIS A 166 -47.24 27.72 5.14
CA HIS A 166 -48.67 27.95 5.20
C HIS A 166 -49.39 26.63 4.89
N ALA A 167 -49.94 25.99 5.91
CA ALA A 167 -50.82 24.85 5.74
C ALA A 167 -52.12 25.32 5.09
N MET A 168 -52.51 24.65 4.00
CA MET A 168 -53.74 24.91 3.25
C MET A 168 -54.96 24.79 4.16
N SER A 169 -55.96 25.66 3.99
CA SER A 169 -57.19 25.61 4.82
C SER A 169 -58.04 24.38 4.47
N LEU A 170 -58.76 23.86 5.45
CA LEU A 170 -59.66 22.69 5.32
C LEU A 170 -60.74 22.86 4.24
N GLU A 171 -61.11 24.10 3.91
CA GLU A 171 -62.09 24.39 2.85
C GLU A 171 -61.49 24.18 1.46
N GLN A 172 -60.19 24.46 1.29
CA GLN A 172 -59.47 24.30 0.04
C GLN A 172 -59.20 22.82 -0.28
N PHE A 173 -59.12 21.96 0.74
CA PHE A 173 -59.01 20.51 0.57
C PHE A 173 -60.35 19.85 0.18
N LYS A 174 -61.48 20.38 0.64
CA LYS A 174 -62.82 19.83 0.37
C LYS A 174 -63.35 20.15 -1.04
N GLN A 175 -62.72 21.07 -1.77
CA GLN A 175 -63.12 21.49 -3.12
C GLN A 175 -62.38 20.75 -4.24
N LEU A 176 -61.48 19.81 -3.91
CA LEU A 176 -60.82 18.97 -4.92
C LEU A 176 -61.82 17.91 -5.44
N PRO A 177 -62.01 17.80 -6.76
CA PRO A 177 -62.88 16.76 -7.35
C PRO A 177 -62.37 15.35 -7.00
N PRO A 178 -63.24 14.40 -6.64
CA PRO A 178 -62.81 13.02 -6.45
C PRO A 178 -62.51 12.37 -7.80
N GLU A 179 -61.24 12.02 -8.04
CA GLU A 179 -60.84 11.18 -9.15
C GLU A 179 -61.42 9.77 -8.98
N LYS A 180 -62.09 9.28 -10.02
CA LYS A 180 -62.61 7.91 -10.11
C LYS A 180 -61.47 6.93 -10.45
N PRO A 181 -61.54 5.68 -9.97
CA PRO A 181 -60.49 4.69 -10.18
C PRO A 181 -60.56 4.10 -11.60
N VAL A 182 -59.40 4.07 -12.26
CA VAL A 182 -59.15 3.25 -13.45
C VAL A 182 -58.94 1.80 -13.02
N ALA A 183 -59.81 0.92 -13.51
CA ALA A 183 -59.67 -0.53 -13.44
C ALA A 183 -59.98 -1.12 -14.82
N SER A 184 -59.13 -2.07 -15.25
CA SER A 184 -59.31 -3.05 -16.34
C SER A 184 -59.52 -2.47 -17.76
N ASP A 185 -59.09 -3.11 -18.83
CA ASP A 185 -58.34 -4.34 -19.01
C ASP A 185 -57.68 -4.29 -20.39
N SER A 186 -56.67 -5.13 -20.54
CA SER A 186 -56.29 -5.86 -21.75
C SER A 186 -57.46 -6.06 -22.73
N GLU A 187 -57.23 -5.96 -24.03
CA GLU A 187 -57.02 -7.12 -24.93
C GLU A 187 -56.84 -6.65 -26.38
N ASP A 188 -55.88 -7.29 -27.04
CA ASP A 188 -55.77 -7.44 -28.49
C ASP A 188 -57.04 -8.08 -29.07
N GLU A 189 -57.52 -7.62 -30.23
CA GLU A 189 -57.57 -8.49 -31.43
C GLU A 189 -58.07 -7.75 -32.68
N VAL A 190 -57.38 -8.09 -33.76
CA VAL A 190 -57.66 -7.80 -35.16
C VAL A 190 -58.81 -8.68 -35.65
N ASN A 191 -59.88 -8.10 -36.21
CA ASN A 191 -60.56 -8.72 -37.36
C ASN A 191 -61.52 -7.78 -38.10
N GLY A 192 -61.32 -7.67 -39.42
CA GLY A 192 -62.43 -7.83 -40.36
C GLY A 192 -63.16 -6.60 -40.88
N LYS A 193 -62.93 -6.36 -42.18
CA LYS A 193 -63.97 -6.28 -43.23
C LYS A 193 -64.24 -4.90 -43.84
N ILE A 194 -63.75 -4.81 -45.08
CA ILE A 194 -64.14 -3.96 -46.20
C ILE A 194 -65.63 -3.57 -46.15
N SER A 195 -65.91 -2.26 -46.27
CA SER A 195 -67.05 -1.75 -47.04
C SER A 195 -66.94 -0.25 -47.25
N GLU A 196 -66.87 0.12 -48.52
CA GLU A 196 -67.57 1.24 -49.14
C GLU A 196 -67.19 2.67 -48.72
N THR A 197 -66.50 3.31 -49.65
CA THR A 197 -66.55 4.75 -49.93
C THR A 197 -67.96 5.33 -49.81
N PRO A 198 -68.13 6.46 -49.11
CA PRO A 198 -69.09 7.48 -49.49
C PRO A 198 -68.38 8.65 -50.18
N PRO A 199 -69.11 9.43 -50.98
CA PRO A 199 -68.55 10.26 -52.03
C PRO A 199 -67.85 11.48 -51.45
N ILE A 200 -66.79 11.90 -52.15
CA ILE A 200 -66.18 13.22 -52.06
C ILE A 200 -67.29 14.26 -52.20
N GLN A 201 -67.82 14.72 -51.07
CA GLN A 201 -68.45 16.02 -50.98
C GLN A 201 -67.31 17.02 -50.82
N THR A 202 -66.91 17.62 -51.93
CA THR A 202 -66.27 18.93 -51.98
C THR A 202 -67.26 19.98 -51.47
N ARG A 203 -67.64 19.87 -50.19
CA ARG A 203 -68.33 20.93 -49.48
C ARG A 203 -67.21 21.77 -48.88
N VAL A 204 -66.77 22.78 -49.62
CA VAL A 204 -66.11 23.94 -49.00
C VAL A 204 -67.13 24.46 -47.98
N PRO A 205 -66.88 24.35 -46.66
CA PRO A 205 -67.81 24.88 -45.68
C PRO A 205 -67.89 26.38 -45.91
N ALA A 206 -69.11 26.92 -45.95
CA ALA A 206 -69.34 28.35 -45.98
C ALA A 206 -68.50 28.98 -44.87
N THR A 207 -67.56 29.82 -45.25
CA THR A 207 -66.61 30.49 -44.36
C THR A 207 -67.38 31.30 -43.32
N GLN A 208 -67.64 30.72 -42.15
CA GLN A 208 -67.55 31.49 -40.93
C GLN A 208 -66.06 31.80 -40.81
N GLN A 209 -65.65 32.91 -41.43
CA GLN A 209 -64.31 33.44 -41.22
C GLN A 209 -64.25 33.82 -39.74
N ASP A 210 -63.77 32.90 -38.90
CA ASP A 210 -63.40 33.23 -37.55
C ASP A 210 -62.37 34.36 -37.67
N PRO A 211 -62.65 35.58 -37.16
CA PRO A 211 -61.69 36.68 -37.21
C PRO A 211 -60.35 36.32 -36.56
N LYS A 212 -60.31 35.26 -35.74
CA LYS A 212 -59.12 34.73 -35.08
C LYS A 212 -58.52 33.51 -35.77
N PHE A 213 -59.05 33.05 -36.91
CA PHE A 213 -58.50 31.91 -37.65
C PHE A 213 -57.00 32.08 -37.92
N PHE A 214 -56.60 33.25 -38.42
CA PHE A 214 -55.19 33.55 -38.67
C PHE A 214 -54.35 33.59 -37.39
N ASN A 215 -54.93 34.06 -36.27
CA ASN A 215 -54.26 34.03 -34.96
C ASN A 215 -54.09 32.60 -34.44
N SER A 216 -55.08 31.72 -34.63
CA SER A 216 -54.99 30.30 -34.26
C SER A 216 -53.95 29.57 -35.12
N VAL A 217 -53.90 29.87 -36.41
CA VAL A 217 -52.87 29.31 -37.31
C VAL A 217 -51.48 29.82 -36.95
N GLU A 218 -51.36 31.08 -36.55
CA GLU A 218 -50.11 31.67 -36.06
C GLU A 218 -49.68 31.05 -34.72
N ASP A 219 -50.60 30.89 -33.76
CA ASP A 219 -50.37 30.20 -32.50
C ASP A 219 -49.97 28.72 -32.70
N ASP A 220 -50.65 28.00 -33.61
CA ASP A 220 -50.33 26.61 -33.97
C ASP A 220 -48.94 26.52 -34.61
N ALA A 221 -48.60 27.45 -35.51
CA ALA A 221 -47.28 27.51 -36.13
C ALA A 221 -46.17 27.82 -35.10
N GLU A 222 -46.42 28.72 -34.15
CA GLU A 222 -45.52 28.99 -33.03
C GLU A 222 -45.35 27.76 -32.13
N GLN A 223 -46.43 27.03 -31.87
CA GLN A 223 -46.40 25.82 -31.05
C GLN A 223 -45.59 24.71 -31.72
N ILE A 224 -45.76 24.52 -33.04
CA ILE A 224 -44.95 23.59 -33.84
C ILE A 224 -43.47 23.99 -33.79
N LEU A 225 -43.14 25.26 -34.01
CA LEU A 225 -41.76 25.76 -33.95
C LEU A 225 -41.12 25.55 -32.56
N ARG A 226 -41.87 25.81 -31.48
CA ARG A 226 -41.39 25.55 -30.11
C ARG A 226 -41.15 24.06 -29.89
N GLN A 227 -42.04 23.20 -30.37
CA GLN A 227 -41.93 21.75 -30.24
C GLN A 227 -40.76 21.19 -31.05
N GLU A 228 -40.57 21.64 -32.29
CA GLU A 228 -39.44 21.28 -33.13
C GLU A 228 -38.11 21.75 -32.52
N LYS A 229 -38.05 22.97 -32.00
CA LYS A 229 -36.85 23.50 -31.33
C LYS A 229 -36.47 22.67 -30.09
N MET A 230 -37.46 22.26 -29.31
CA MET A 230 -37.25 21.39 -28.16
C MET A 230 -36.79 19.98 -28.60
N GLN A 231 -37.42 19.41 -29.62
CA GLN A 231 -37.06 18.09 -30.16
C GLN A 231 -35.65 18.08 -30.75
N GLU A 232 -35.26 19.15 -31.45
CA GLU A 232 -33.91 19.30 -31.98
C GLU A 232 -32.87 19.42 -30.84
N HIS A 233 -33.19 20.13 -29.75
CA HIS A 233 -32.32 20.20 -28.58
C HIS A 233 -32.11 18.81 -27.95
N TYR A 234 -33.18 18.04 -27.75
CA TYR A 234 -33.07 16.66 -27.26
C TYR A 234 -32.26 15.77 -28.20
N ARG A 235 -32.44 15.90 -29.52
CA ARG A 235 -31.66 15.12 -30.49
C ARG A 235 -30.17 15.45 -30.43
N LYS A 236 -29.81 16.74 -30.32
CA LYS A 236 -28.41 17.19 -30.17
C LYS A 236 -27.80 16.68 -28.87
N GLN A 237 -28.54 16.77 -27.76
CA GLN A 237 -28.09 16.30 -26.45
C GLN A 237 -27.94 14.78 -26.39
N TYR A 238 -28.87 14.02 -26.97
CA TYR A 238 -28.76 12.56 -27.06
C TYR A 238 -27.55 12.13 -27.90
N ALA A 239 -27.29 12.82 -29.00
CA ALA A 239 -26.11 12.54 -29.82
C ALA A 239 -24.80 12.82 -29.06
N SER A 240 -24.70 13.92 -28.30
CA SER A 240 -23.53 14.20 -27.46
C SER A 240 -23.37 13.16 -26.35
N ASP A 241 -24.45 12.81 -25.65
CA ASP A 241 -24.42 11.86 -24.56
C ASP A 241 -24.06 10.45 -25.07
N SER A 242 -24.56 10.06 -26.24
CA SER A 242 -24.20 8.79 -26.88
C SER A 242 -22.70 8.68 -27.16
N VAL A 243 -22.05 9.75 -27.60
CA VAL A 243 -20.60 9.76 -27.87
C VAL A 243 -19.81 9.66 -26.56
N ILE A 244 -20.23 10.39 -25.52
CA ILE A 244 -19.59 10.34 -24.20
C ILE A 244 -19.72 8.95 -23.59
N VAL A 245 -20.91 8.35 -23.63
CA VAL A 245 -21.15 6.98 -23.13
C VAL A 245 -20.29 5.96 -23.88
N ALA A 246 -20.15 6.09 -25.20
CA ALA A 246 -19.29 5.20 -25.98
C ALA A 246 -17.81 5.32 -25.57
N LYS A 247 -17.31 6.54 -25.36
CA LYS A 247 -15.94 6.78 -24.88
C LYS A 247 -15.72 6.16 -23.50
N LEU A 248 -16.62 6.43 -22.55
CA LEU A 248 -16.53 5.90 -21.19
C LEU A 248 -16.56 4.36 -21.17
N LYS A 249 -17.38 3.72 -22.03
CA LYS A 249 -17.39 2.27 -22.18
C LYS A 249 -16.05 1.73 -22.67
N ASN A 250 -15.43 2.37 -23.66
CA ASN A 250 -14.12 1.96 -24.17
C ASN A 250 -13.02 2.12 -23.10
N ASP A 251 -13.06 3.21 -22.34
CA ASP A 251 -12.10 3.46 -21.27
C ASP A 251 -12.26 2.47 -20.11
N LEU A 252 -13.49 2.09 -19.76
CA LEU A 252 -13.76 1.00 -18.80
C LEU A 252 -13.20 -0.34 -19.29
N GLU A 253 -13.47 -0.71 -20.54
CA GLU A 253 -12.97 -1.97 -21.10
C GLU A 253 -11.44 -2.04 -21.09
N LYS A 254 -10.75 -0.93 -21.42
CA LYS A 254 -9.28 -0.85 -21.31
C LYS A 254 -8.79 -1.00 -19.88
N LYS A 255 -9.46 -0.34 -18.92
CA LYS A 255 -9.14 -0.45 -17.48
C LYS A 255 -9.33 -1.90 -16.99
N ASP A 256 -10.39 -2.56 -17.42
CA ASP A 256 -10.66 -3.97 -17.08
C ASP A 256 -9.59 -4.92 -17.66
N GLN A 257 -9.14 -4.68 -18.89
CA GLN A 257 -8.03 -5.43 -19.48
C GLN A 257 -6.72 -5.23 -18.71
N GLN A 258 -6.41 -4.00 -18.31
CA GLN A 258 -5.23 -3.70 -17.49
C GLN A 258 -5.33 -4.36 -16.11
N LEU A 259 -6.52 -4.35 -15.49
CA LEU A 259 -6.76 -5.04 -14.22
C LEU A 259 -6.53 -6.54 -14.34
N LEU A 260 -7.03 -7.17 -15.40
CA LEU A 260 -6.79 -8.60 -15.67
C LEU A 260 -5.31 -8.91 -15.87
N GLU A 261 -4.59 -8.08 -16.62
CA GLU A 261 -3.15 -8.26 -16.84
C GLU A 261 -2.36 -8.12 -15.53
N LYS A 262 -2.66 -7.09 -14.73
CA LYS A 262 -2.02 -6.88 -13.43
C LYS A 262 -2.34 -7.99 -12.46
N GLN A 263 -3.58 -8.47 -12.42
CA GLN A 263 -3.99 -9.60 -11.61
C GLN A 263 -3.19 -10.87 -11.98
N LYS A 264 -3.04 -11.16 -13.28
CA LYS A 264 -2.22 -12.27 -13.77
C LYS A 264 -0.74 -12.13 -13.41
N GLN A 265 -0.20 -10.90 -13.48
CA GLN A 265 1.18 -10.63 -13.05
C GLN A 265 1.37 -10.88 -11.55
N ILE A 266 0.41 -10.46 -10.72
CA ILE A 266 0.41 -10.73 -9.27
C ILE A 266 0.39 -12.23 -9.00
N GLU A 267 -0.53 -12.97 -9.63
CA GLU A 267 -0.64 -14.42 -9.45
C GLU A 267 0.65 -15.16 -9.85
N SER A 268 1.29 -14.74 -10.96
CA SER A 268 2.58 -15.28 -11.40
C SER A 268 3.68 -15.01 -10.37
N MET A 269 3.80 -13.76 -9.90
CA MET A 269 4.81 -13.39 -8.91
C MET A 269 4.59 -14.11 -7.57
N GLU A 270 3.34 -14.29 -7.14
CA GLU A 270 3.02 -15.05 -5.93
C GLU A 270 3.43 -16.54 -6.06
N ALA A 271 3.22 -17.14 -7.23
CA ALA A 271 3.64 -18.52 -7.50
C ALA A 271 5.17 -18.65 -7.45
N GLU A 272 5.90 -17.74 -8.08
CA GLU A 272 7.36 -17.69 -8.05
C GLU A 272 7.88 -17.51 -6.61
N LEU A 273 7.28 -16.59 -5.85
CA LEU A 273 7.65 -16.33 -4.46
C LEU A 273 7.45 -17.58 -3.59
N LYS A 274 6.32 -18.29 -3.75
CA LYS A 274 6.08 -19.57 -3.08
C LYS A 274 7.13 -20.61 -3.46
N GLN A 275 7.51 -20.68 -4.73
CA GLN A 275 8.53 -21.62 -5.21
C GLN A 275 9.92 -21.30 -4.65
N VAL A 276 10.32 -20.03 -4.62
CA VAL A 276 11.58 -19.56 -4.04
C VAL A 276 11.62 -19.83 -2.53
N LYS A 277 10.52 -19.56 -1.80
CA LYS A 277 10.41 -19.91 -0.38
C LYS A 277 10.61 -21.41 -0.14
N LYS A 278 9.99 -22.27 -0.96
CA LYS A 278 10.16 -23.73 -0.87
C LYS A 278 11.61 -24.15 -1.12
N ARG A 279 12.26 -23.60 -2.16
CA ARG A 279 13.68 -23.87 -2.46
C ARG A 279 14.60 -23.41 -1.34
N ASN A 280 14.40 -22.21 -0.81
CA ASN A 280 15.21 -21.68 0.28
C ASN A 280 15.04 -22.50 1.56
N LYS A 281 13.81 -22.92 1.89
CA LYS A 281 13.56 -23.82 3.03
C LYS A 281 14.31 -25.15 2.85
N GLN A 282 14.29 -25.72 1.65
CA GLN A 282 15.04 -26.95 1.35
C GLN A 282 16.56 -26.73 1.45
N LEU A 283 17.07 -25.60 0.95
CA LEU A 283 18.50 -25.26 1.03
C LEU A 283 18.96 -25.14 2.49
N CYS A 284 18.17 -24.49 3.35
CA CYS A 284 18.46 -24.42 4.79
C CYS A 284 18.59 -25.80 5.44
N VAL A 285 17.72 -26.76 5.07
CA VAL A 285 17.79 -28.13 5.58
C VAL A 285 19.06 -28.83 5.10
N ILE A 286 19.41 -28.70 3.81
CA ILE A 286 20.61 -29.31 3.24
C ILE A 286 21.88 -28.75 3.91
N LEU A 287 21.95 -27.43 4.12
CA LEU A 287 23.08 -26.79 4.79
C LEU A 287 23.22 -27.27 6.24
N ALA A 288 22.12 -27.32 6.99
CA ALA A 288 22.15 -27.81 8.37
C ALA A 288 22.60 -29.28 8.44
N GLN A 289 22.11 -30.13 7.55
CA GLN A 289 22.50 -31.53 7.49
C GLN A 289 23.98 -31.71 7.08
N GLY A 290 24.46 -30.93 6.10
CA GLY A 290 25.85 -30.95 5.67
C GLY A 290 26.81 -30.56 6.78
N GLU A 291 26.55 -29.43 7.45
CA GLU A 291 27.39 -28.96 8.56
C GLU A 291 27.45 -29.95 9.72
N MET A 292 26.32 -30.56 10.08
CA MET A 292 26.29 -31.55 11.16
C MET A 292 27.04 -32.82 10.79
N LYS A 293 26.95 -33.27 9.54
CA LYS A 293 27.67 -34.45 9.05
C LYS A 293 29.19 -34.23 9.11
N ASP A 294 29.66 -33.08 8.63
CA ASP A 294 31.09 -32.75 8.63
C ASP A 294 31.63 -32.59 10.06
N LYS A 295 30.88 -31.91 10.95
CA LYS A 295 31.24 -31.81 12.37
C LYS A 295 31.32 -33.19 13.04
N ALA A 296 30.39 -34.08 12.77
CA ALA A 296 30.41 -35.44 13.31
C ALA A 296 31.61 -36.25 12.80
N GLN A 297 31.97 -36.11 11.52
CA GLN A 297 33.13 -36.79 10.94
C GLN A 297 34.45 -36.29 11.57
N VAL A 298 34.58 -34.98 11.79
CA VAL A 298 35.76 -34.42 12.48
C VAL A 298 35.85 -34.92 13.92
N LEU A 299 34.72 -35.00 14.65
CA LEU A 299 34.72 -35.53 16.01
C LEU A 299 35.21 -36.99 16.07
N ILE A 300 34.78 -37.84 15.14
CA ILE A 300 35.25 -39.23 15.06
C ILE A 300 36.77 -39.28 14.84
N GLN A 301 37.30 -38.48 13.92
CA GLN A 301 38.75 -38.42 13.67
C GLN A 301 39.53 -37.93 14.89
N VAL A 302 38.99 -36.98 15.64
CA VAL A 302 39.61 -36.49 16.89
C VAL A 302 39.64 -37.60 17.94
N ASP A 303 38.57 -38.39 18.07
CA ASP A 303 38.52 -39.51 19.00
C ASP A 303 39.53 -40.60 18.61
N GLU A 304 39.60 -40.99 17.34
CA GLU A 304 40.58 -41.94 16.81
C GLU A 304 42.03 -41.48 17.06
N LEU A 305 42.34 -40.21 16.77
CA LEU A 305 43.65 -39.64 17.02
C LEU A 305 43.98 -39.56 18.51
N THR A 306 42.97 -39.33 19.35
CA THR A 306 43.15 -39.30 20.80
C THR A 306 43.52 -40.69 21.32
N VAL A 307 42.85 -41.74 20.85
CA VAL A 307 43.19 -43.13 21.19
C VAL A 307 44.63 -43.46 20.80
N VAL A 308 45.02 -43.18 19.55
CA VAL A 308 46.40 -43.43 19.07
C VAL A 308 47.42 -42.62 19.88
N LYS A 309 47.11 -41.36 20.20
CA LYS A 309 47.99 -40.52 21.00
C LYS A 309 48.13 -41.05 22.43
N ASP A 310 47.06 -41.57 23.03
CA ASP A 310 47.12 -42.17 24.37
C ASP A 310 47.91 -43.49 24.37
N GLU A 311 47.73 -44.35 23.36
CA GLU A 311 48.53 -45.56 23.15
C GLU A 311 50.03 -45.25 22.97
N LEU A 312 50.36 -44.27 22.13
CA LEU A 312 51.75 -43.83 21.93
C LEU A 312 52.33 -43.22 23.21
N THR A 313 51.53 -42.45 23.94
CA THR A 313 51.95 -41.89 25.23
C THR A 313 52.27 -43.01 26.23
N GLU A 314 51.43 -44.05 26.30
CA GLU A 314 51.68 -45.23 27.14
C GLU A 314 52.98 -45.94 26.73
N GLN A 315 53.19 -46.21 25.44
CA GLN A 315 54.43 -46.80 24.94
C GLN A 315 55.66 -45.95 25.27
N VAL A 316 55.60 -44.64 25.08
CA VAL A 316 56.70 -43.72 25.42
C VAL A 316 56.99 -43.76 26.92
N THR A 317 55.97 -43.76 27.78
CA THR A 317 56.17 -43.86 29.23
C THR A 317 56.78 -45.21 29.63
N SER A 318 56.36 -46.31 29.02
CA SER A 318 56.92 -47.65 29.25
C SER A 318 58.39 -47.72 28.84
N LEU A 319 58.72 -47.30 27.61
CA LEU A 319 60.08 -47.31 27.08
C LEU A 319 61.01 -46.40 27.89
N THR A 320 60.52 -45.25 28.34
CA THR A 320 61.28 -44.34 29.21
C THR A 320 61.61 -45.03 30.55
N GLY A 321 60.61 -45.70 31.16
CA GLY A 321 60.82 -46.46 32.39
C GLY A 321 61.79 -47.63 32.24
N GLU A 322 61.74 -48.36 31.12
CA GLU A 322 62.71 -49.42 30.80
C GLU A 322 64.12 -48.88 30.59
N LEU A 323 64.26 -47.76 29.88
CA LEU A 323 65.55 -47.09 29.67
C LEU A 323 66.18 -46.63 30.99
N GLU A 324 65.37 -46.08 31.92
CA GLU A 324 65.85 -45.69 33.25
C GLU A 324 66.29 -46.89 34.10
N LYS A 325 65.57 -48.02 34.01
CA LYS A 325 65.97 -49.29 34.64
C LYS A 325 67.30 -49.79 34.08
N GLU A 326 67.48 -49.79 32.76
CA GLU A 326 68.75 -50.22 32.13
C GLU A 326 69.92 -49.29 32.45
N LYS A 327 69.70 -47.96 32.47
CA LYS A 327 70.72 -47.01 32.94
C LYS A 327 71.15 -47.30 34.38
N SER A 328 70.19 -47.60 35.26
CA SER A 328 70.47 -47.93 36.66
C SER A 328 71.26 -49.24 36.80
N LYS A 329 70.90 -50.28 36.04
CA LYS A 329 71.66 -51.55 36.00
C LYS A 329 73.07 -51.36 35.46
N ASN A 330 73.22 -50.62 34.36
CA ASN A 330 74.54 -50.33 33.77
C ASN A 330 75.44 -49.59 34.77
N HIS A 331 74.88 -48.61 35.49
CA HIS A 331 75.59 -47.90 36.54
C HIS A 331 76.03 -48.84 37.68
N ALA A 332 75.15 -49.75 38.13
CA ALA A 332 75.48 -50.75 39.15
C ALA A 332 76.59 -51.71 38.69
N LEU A 333 76.49 -52.27 37.48
CA LEU A 333 77.51 -53.15 36.90
C LEU A 333 78.85 -52.42 36.70
N LYS A 334 78.82 -51.15 36.28
CA LYS A 334 80.03 -50.34 36.14
C LYS A 334 80.71 -50.14 37.49
N ALA A 335 79.95 -49.85 38.54
CA ALA A 335 80.49 -49.73 39.90
C ALA A 335 81.11 -51.05 40.40
N GLU A 336 80.55 -52.20 40.03
CA GLU A 336 81.12 -53.52 40.34
C GLU A 336 82.40 -53.81 39.57
N VAL A 337 82.44 -53.52 38.27
CA VAL A 337 83.66 -53.62 37.44
C VAL A 337 84.77 -52.73 37.99
N ASP A 338 84.46 -51.51 38.41
CA ASP A 338 85.45 -50.59 38.97
C ASP A 338 85.99 -51.10 40.33
N LYS A 339 85.17 -51.74 41.17
CA LYS A 339 85.64 -52.42 42.40
C LYS A 339 86.61 -53.55 42.09
N LEU A 340 86.30 -54.38 41.09
CA LEU A 340 87.14 -55.51 40.69
C LEU A 340 88.48 -55.08 40.07
N LYS A 341 88.57 -53.89 39.48
CA LYS A 341 89.84 -53.35 38.95
C LYS A 341 90.78 -52.79 40.02
N VAL A 342 90.25 -52.49 41.21
CA VAL A 342 91.00 -51.90 42.33
C VAL A 342 91.47 -52.98 43.32
N SER A 343 90.86 -54.17 43.29
CA SER A 343 91.38 -55.39 43.94
C SER A 343 92.38 -56.10 43.04
#